data_AF-A0AAE0DV11-F1
#
_entry.id   AF-A0AAE0DV11-F1
#
_cell.length_a   1.000
_cell.length_b   1.000
_cell.length_c   1.000
_cell.angle_alpha   90.00
_cell.angle_beta   90.00
_cell.angle_gamma   90.00
#
_symmetry.space_group_name_H-M   'P 1'
#
loop_
_entity.id
_entity.type
_entity.pdbx_description
1 polymer ?
#
loop_
_entity_poly.entity_id
_entity_poly.type
_entity_poly.pdbx_seq_one_letter_code
_entity_poly.pdbx_strand_id
1 'polypeptide(L)'
;MEVAEDGSKAWKNCLVGYFIEKKLPFSLVNNIAMRLWGNSGLQEVLANDKGFFFFKFSDDEACSNVLEFSPWLFAGRMVILKKWHPRLILTKETYSKIPVWVKLFNIPHEYWNEEGLSHIASAVGKPL
;
A
#
# COMPACT_ATOMS: atom_id res chain seq x y z
N MET A 1 -27.27 16.41 -3.64
CA MET A 1 -25.90 16.22 -4.18
C MET A 1 -24.83 16.68 -3.17
N GLU A 2 -25.14 17.66 -2.31
CA GLU A 2 -24.29 18.20 -1.23
C GLU A 2 -23.93 17.20 -0.10
N VAL A 3 -24.87 16.34 0.34
CA VAL A 3 -24.64 15.37 1.43
C VAL A 3 -23.54 14.34 1.10
N ALA A 4 -23.38 13.98 -0.17
CA ALA A 4 -22.34 13.05 -0.62
C ALA A 4 -20.95 13.70 -0.65
N GLU A 5 -20.88 15.00 -0.88
CA GLU A 5 -19.62 15.77 -0.88
C GLU A 5 -19.10 15.97 0.55
N ASP A 6 -19.99 16.25 1.51
CA ASP A 6 -19.62 16.37 2.92
C ASP A 6 -19.16 15.04 3.52
N GLY A 7 -19.85 13.93 3.19
CA GLY A 7 -19.42 12.60 3.57
C GLY A 7 -18.04 12.24 3.02
N SER A 8 -17.67 12.75 1.85
CA SER A 8 -16.37 12.47 1.20
C SER A 8 -15.18 13.13 1.90
N LYS A 9 -15.38 14.27 2.56
CA LYS A 9 -14.31 14.98 3.29
C LYS A 9 -13.72 14.12 4.41
N ALA A 10 -14.55 13.32 5.08
CA ALA A 10 -14.14 12.42 6.16
C ALA A 10 -13.20 11.28 5.72
N TRP A 11 -13.09 11.04 4.40
CA TRP A 11 -12.28 9.97 3.82
C TRP A 11 -11.12 10.47 2.97
N LYS A 12 -10.87 11.79 2.95
CA LYS A 12 -9.82 12.42 2.13
C LYS A 12 -8.44 11.78 2.34
N ASN A 13 -8.08 11.55 3.61
CA ASN A 13 -6.78 10.99 4.00
C ASN A 13 -6.95 9.50 4.36
N CYS A 14 -7.60 8.74 3.49
CA CYS A 14 -7.84 7.32 3.71
C CYS A 14 -7.17 6.46 2.64
N LEU A 15 -6.46 5.43 3.06
CA LEU A 15 -6.05 4.33 2.20
C LEU A 15 -7.02 3.16 2.34
N VAL A 16 -7.43 2.59 1.22
CA VAL A 16 -8.18 1.34 1.20
C VAL A 16 -7.23 0.21 0.84
N GLY A 17 -7.30 -0.89 1.58
CA GLY A 17 -6.47 -2.06 1.34
C GLY A 17 -7.19 -3.39 1.37
N TYR A 18 -6.60 -4.37 0.70
CA TYR A 18 -7.04 -5.76 0.75
C TYR A 18 -5.87 -6.72 0.57
N PHE A 19 -6.04 -7.94 1.09
CA PHE A 19 -5.05 -9.01 0.94
C PHE A 19 -5.29 -9.75 -0.38
N ILE A 20 -4.19 -10.09 -1.08
CA ILE A 20 -4.26 -10.97 -2.26
C ILE A 20 -4.72 -12.38 -1.85
N GLU A 21 -4.19 -12.86 -0.74
CA GLU A 21 -4.60 -14.12 -0.14
C GLU A 21 -5.86 -13.95 0.74
N LYS A 22 -6.18 -14.98 1.53
CA LYS A 22 -7.20 -14.91 2.56
C LYS A 22 -6.93 -13.75 3.53
N LYS A 23 -8.00 -12.99 3.84
CA LYS A 23 -7.96 -11.87 4.79
C LYS A 23 -7.44 -12.30 6.16
N LEU A 24 -6.71 -11.41 6.80
CA LEU A 24 -6.31 -11.55 8.21
C LEU A 24 -7.44 -11.09 9.14
N PRO A 25 -7.47 -11.57 10.41
CA PRO A 25 -8.37 -11.04 11.43
C PRO A 25 -8.15 -9.55 11.66
N PHE A 26 -9.22 -8.80 11.92
CA PHE A 26 -9.14 -7.35 12.12
C PHE A 26 -8.16 -6.93 13.21
N SER A 27 -8.17 -7.61 14.37
CA SER A 27 -7.27 -7.30 15.48
C SER A 27 -5.80 -7.38 15.07
N LEU A 28 -5.42 -8.39 14.28
CA LEU A 28 -4.07 -8.55 13.78
C LEU A 28 -3.69 -7.44 12.79
N VAL A 29 -4.59 -7.09 11.87
CA VAL A 29 -4.38 -6.01 10.90
C VAL A 29 -4.23 -4.67 11.62
N ASN A 30 -5.13 -4.37 12.56
CA ASN A 30 -5.09 -3.14 13.35
C ASN A 30 -3.77 -3.03 14.13
N ASN A 31 -3.35 -4.09 14.82
CA ASN A 31 -2.11 -4.08 15.60
C ASN A 31 -0.87 -3.87 14.72
N ILE A 32 -0.79 -4.55 13.56
CA ILE A 32 0.34 -4.38 12.64
C ILE A 32 0.33 -2.99 12.03
N ALA A 33 -0.82 -2.49 11.57
CA ALA A 33 -0.95 -1.16 10.98
C ALA A 33 -0.57 -0.07 11.98
N MET A 34 -1.08 -0.11 13.22
CA MET A 34 -0.73 0.85 14.27
C MET A 34 0.76 0.81 14.61
N ARG A 35 1.38 -0.38 14.62
CA ARG A 35 2.82 -0.52 14.84
C ARG A 35 3.66 0.06 13.71
N LEU A 36 3.26 -0.16 12.45
CA LEU A 36 4.03 0.29 11.28
C LEU A 36 3.80 1.76 10.96
N TRP A 37 2.56 2.24 11.10
CA TRP A 37 2.12 3.53 10.55
C TRP A 37 1.56 4.49 11.61
N GLY A 38 1.40 4.05 12.87
CA GLY A 38 0.89 4.92 13.95
C GLY A 38 1.75 6.16 14.16
N ASN A 39 3.08 6.01 14.17
CA ASN A 39 4.02 7.12 14.26
C ASN A 39 4.07 7.97 12.98
N SER A 40 3.55 7.45 11.87
CA SER A 40 3.45 8.14 10.59
C SER A 40 2.08 8.79 10.38
N GLY A 41 1.24 8.86 11.43
CA GLY A 41 -0.04 9.56 11.38
C GLY A 41 -1.27 8.69 11.16
N LEU A 42 -1.17 7.36 11.21
CA LEU A 42 -2.36 6.49 11.21
C LEU A 42 -3.20 6.72 12.47
N GLN A 43 -4.47 7.08 12.29
CA GLN A 43 -5.41 7.41 13.37
C GLN A 43 -6.43 6.30 13.63
N GLU A 44 -6.95 5.67 12.57
CA GLU A 44 -8.04 4.71 12.67
C GLU A 44 -7.91 3.61 11.63
N VAL A 45 -8.27 2.38 12.03
CA VAL A 45 -8.42 1.23 11.11
C VAL A 45 -9.87 0.75 11.16
N LEU A 46 -10.50 0.68 10.00
CA LEU A 46 -11.85 0.12 9.81
C LEU A 46 -11.79 -1.09 8.88
N ALA A 47 -12.82 -1.92 8.91
CA ALA A 47 -12.97 -3.03 7.98
C ALA A 47 -14.42 -3.22 7.57
N ASN A 48 -14.64 -3.78 6.39
CA ASN A 48 -15.96 -4.23 5.95
C ASN A 48 -16.05 -5.76 5.82
N ASP A 49 -17.29 -6.23 5.67
CA ASP A 49 -17.62 -7.64 5.45
C ASP A 49 -17.00 -8.23 4.17
N LYS A 50 -16.83 -7.41 3.13
CA LYS A 50 -16.17 -7.75 1.86
C LYS A 50 -14.65 -7.96 1.98
N GLY A 51 -14.07 -7.71 3.15
CA GLY A 51 -12.66 -7.95 3.44
C GLY A 51 -11.73 -6.86 2.92
N PHE A 52 -12.24 -5.64 2.77
CA PHE A 52 -11.43 -4.44 2.64
C PHE A 52 -11.17 -3.83 4.03
N PHE A 53 -10.00 -3.22 4.16
CA PHE A 53 -9.57 -2.44 5.30
C PHE A 53 -9.44 -0.99 4.88
N PHE A 54 -9.72 -0.08 5.80
CA PHE A 54 -9.61 1.35 5.58
C PHE A 54 -8.70 1.91 6.67
N PHE A 55 -7.68 2.64 6.25
CA PHE A 55 -6.65 3.20 7.11
C PHE A 55 -6.76 4.72 7.00
N LYS A 56 -7.24 5.38 8.05
CA LYS A 56 -7.36 6.85 8.07
C LYS A 56 -6.13 7.47 8.70
N PHE A 57 -5.57 8.45 8.01
CA PHE A 57 -4.38 9.18 8.42
C PHE A 57 -4.70 10.63 8.76
N SER A 58 -3.80 11.27 9.52
CA SER A 58 -3.87 12.68 9.87
C SER A 58 -3.87 13.59 8.63
N ASP A 59 -3.07 13.24 7.62
CA ASP A 59 -2.81 14.09 6.46
C ASP A 59 -2.51 13.27 5.19
N ASP A 60 -2.37 14.00 4.09
CA ASP A 60 -2.18 13.44 2.75
C ASP A 60 -0.75 12.93 2.52
N GLU A 61 0.22 13.55 3.20
CA GLU A 61 1.64 13.21 3.12
C GLU A 61 1.88 11.82 3.74
N ALA A 62 1.29 11.58 4.92
CA ALA A 62 1.27 10.28 5.56
C ALA A 62 0.73 9.17 4.65
N CYS A 63 -0.39 9.43 3.95
CA CYS A 63 -0.94 8.49 2.97
C CYS A 63 0.04 8.22 1.82
N SER A 64 0.65 9.29 1.29
CA SER A 64 1.56 9.21 0.13
C SER A 64 2.83 8.44 0.47
N ASN A 65 3.43 8.70 1.64
CA ASN A 65 4.59 7.98 2.14
C ASN A 65 4.30 6.48 2.28
N VAL A 66 3.15 6.10 2.85
CA VAL A 66 2.77 4.69 2.95
C VAL A 66 2.60 4.05 1.57
N LEU A 67 2.05 4.75 0.57
CA LEU A 67 1.93 4.20 -0.78
C LEU A 67 3.29 4.05 -1.49
N GLU A 68 4.20 4.99 -1.30
CA GLU A 68 5.52 5.01 -1.94
C GLU A 68 6.37 3.80 -1.53
N PHE A 69 6.35 3.43 -0.25
CA PHE A 69 7.10 2.28 0.28
C PHE A 69 6.36 0.93 0.14
N SER A 70 5.30 0.85 -0.67
CA SER A 70 4.64 -0.42 -1.00
C SER A 70 5.53 -1.28 -1.91
N PRO A 71 5.53 -2.63 -1.81
CA PRO A 71 4.50 -3.46 -1.20
C PRO A 71 4.68 -3.66 0.32
N TRP A 72 3.55 -3.70 1.03
CA TRP A 72 3.54 -3.99 2.47
C TRP A 72 3.14 -5.43 2.75
N LEU A 73 3.84 -6.05 3.71
CA LEU A 73 3.55 -7.39 4.20
C LEU A 73 3.02 -7.31 5.63
N PHE A 74 1.82 -7.85 5.87
CA PHE A 74 1.27 -8.01 7.21
C PHE A 74 1.26 -9.51 7.51
N ALA A 75 2.02 -9.92 8.53
CA ALA A 75 2.18 -11.34 8.90
C ALA A 75 2.50 -12.24 7.70
N GLY A 76 3.40 -11.78 6.82
CA GLY A 76 3.81 -12.50 5.60
C GLY A 76 2.84 -12.43 4.44
N ARG A 77 1.67 -11.78 4.58
CA ARG A 77 0.69 -11.61 3.49
C ARG A 77 0.74 -10.21 2.93
N MET A 78 0.77 -10.12 1.61
CA MET A 78 0.81 -8.82 0.95
C MET A 78 -0.54 -8.12 1.00
N VAL A 79 -0.51 -6.85 1.40
CA VAL A 79 -1.64 -5.94 1.33
C VAL A 79 -1.46 -4.99 0.16
N ILE A 80 -2.47 -4.96 -0.71
CA ILE A 80 -2.58 -3.98 -1.79
C ILE A 80 -3.26 -2.75 -1.23
N LEU A 81 -2.69 -1.57 -1.46
CA LEU A 81 -3.20 -0.29 -0.98
C LEU A 81 -3.53 0.62 -2.15
N LYS A 82 -4.63 1.38 -2.02
CA LYS A 82 -5.02 2.45 -2.94
C LYS A 82 -5.53 3.65 -2.14
N LYS A 83 -5.28 4.85 -2.63
CA LYS A 83 -5.86 6.06 -2.04
C LYS A 83 -7.37 6.07 -2.28
N TRP A 84 -8.14 6.34 -1.23
CA TRP A 84 -9.57 6.52 -1.36
C TRP A 84 -9.87 7.79 -2.17
N HIS A 85 -10.91 7.74 -3.01
CA HIS A 85 -11.45 8.92 -3.66
C HIS A 85 -12.97 8.75 -3.87
N PRO A 86 -13.72 9.84 -4.06
CA PRO A 86 -15.14 9.74 -4.37
C PRO A 86 -15.37 8.85 -5.60
N ARG A 87 -16.37 7.97 -5.51
CA ARG A 87 -16.74 6.99 -6.56
C ARG A 87 -15.71 5.87 -6.80
N LEU A 88 -14.75 5.66 -5.89
CA LEU A 88 -13.88 4.48 -5.94
C LEU A 88 -14.71 3.19 -5.86
N ILE A 89 -14.60 2.34 -6.88
CA ILE A 89 -15.23 1.02 -6.89
C ILE A 89 -14.24 0.02 -6.27
N LEU A 90 -14.63 -0.55 -5.13
CA LEU A 90 -13.83 -1.54 -4.42
C LEU A 90 -13.89 -2.90 -5.13
N THR A 91 -12.86 -3.20 -5.91
CA THR A 91 -12.67 -4.50 -6.56
C THR A 91 -11.33 -5.09 -6.13
N LYS A 92 -11.31 -6.42 -5.95
CA LYS A 92 -10.09 -7.17 -5.76
C LYS A 92 -9.58 -7.56 -7.14
N GLU A 93 -8.63 -6.81 -7.64
CA GLU A 93 -8.06 -7.04 -8.95
C GLU A 93 -7.25 -8.35 -8.95
N THR A 94 -7.32 -9.08 -10.06
CA THR A 94 -6.44 -10.22 -10.27
C THR A 94 -5.13 -9.68 -10.84
N TYR A 95 -4.09 -9.65 -10.03
CA TYR A 95 -2.77 -9.20 -10.47
C TYR A 95 -2.00 -10.35 -11.10
N SER A 96 -1.58 -10.17 -12.36
CA SER A 96 -0.64 -11.08 -13.02
C SER A 96 0.83 -10.70 -12.76
N LYS A 97 1.09 -9.44 -12.39
CA LYS A 97 2.41 -8.88 -12.07
C LYS A 97 2.25 -7.79 -11.01
N ILE A 98 3.24 -7.65 -10.13
CA ILE A 98 3.22 -6.70 -9.01
C ILE A 98 4.61 -6.06 -8.92
N PRO A 99 4.71 -4.72 -8.89
CA PRO A 99 5.99 -4.07 -8.67
C PRO A 99 6.48 -4.36 -7.25
N VAL A 100 7.77 -4.70 -7.12
CA VAL A 100 8.42 -4.97 -5.84
C VAL A 100 9.70 -4.16 -5.73
N TRP A 101 9.98 -3.62 -4.55
CA TRP A 101 11.26 -2.98 -4.28
C TRP A 101 12.33 -4.04 -4.02
N VAL A 102 13.42 -3.99 -4.78
CA VAL A 102 14.59 -4.83 -4.59
C VAL A 102 15.75 -3.97 -4.13
N LYS A 103 16.45 -4.42 -3.08
CA LYS A 103 17.69 -3.78 -2.63
C LYS A 103 18.86 -4.59 -3.14
N LEU A 104 19.61 -4.02 -4.07
CA LEU A 104 20.82 -4.62 -4.62
C LEU A 104 22.01 -4.23 -3.72
N PHE A 105 22.89 -5.19 -3.45
CA PHE A 105 24.07 -5.00 -2.59
C PHE A 105 25.34 -5.37 -3.36
N ASN A 106 26.45 -4.73 -3.01
CA ASN A 106 27.78 -5.01 -3.57
C ASN A 106 27.84 -4.90 -5.11
N ILE A 107 27.16 -3.90 -5.68
CA ILE A 107 27.24 -3.63 -7.13
C ILE A 107 28.62 -3.04 -7.44
N PRO A 108 29.40 -3.62 -8.38
CA PRO A 108 30.65 -3.02 -8.84
C PRO A 108 30.42 -1.63 -9.43
N HIS A 109 31.35 -0.70 -9.23
CA HIS A 109 31.18 0.70 -9.62
C HIS A 109 30.92 0.89 -11.13
N GLU A 110 31.41 -0.03 -11.96
CA GLU A 110 31.23 -0.04 -13.41
C GLU A 110 29.76 -0.21 -13.84
N TYR A 111 28.95 -0.84 -12.99
CA TYR A 111 27.51 -1.04 -13.23
C TYR A 111 26.64 0.05 -12.57
N TRP A 112 27.24 1.06 -11.93
CA TRP A 112 26.50 2.14 -11.27
C TRP A 112 26.03 3.23 -12.25
N ASN A 113 25.33 2.80 -13.29
CA ASN A 113 24.64 3.63 -14.27
C ASN A 113 23.28 2.97 -14.61
N GLU A 114 22.40 3.70 -15.29
CA GLU A 114 21.04 3.24 -15.58
C GLU A 114 21.02 1.88 -16.32
N GLU A 115 21.87 1.71 -17.33
CA GLU A 115 21.94 0.48 -18.13
C GLU A 115 22.46 -0.71 -17.30
N GLY A 116 23.51 -0.51 -16.51
CA GLY A 116 24.08 -1.54 -15.64
C GLY A 116 23.13 -1.98 -14.53
N LEU A 117 22.46 -1.03 -13.88
CA LEU A 117 21.46 -1.32 -12.85
C LEU A 117 20.24 -2.04 -13.45
N SER A 118 19.75 -1.60 -14.61
CA SER A 118 18.65 -2.25 -15.33
C SER A 118 19.03 -3.68 -15.74
N HIS A 119 20.27 -3.88 -16.23
CA HIS A 119 20.77 -5.20 -16.58
C HIS A 119 20.79 -6.16 -15.37
N ILE A 120 21.31 -5.72 -14.23
CA ILE A 120 21.32 -6.53 -13.00
C ILE A 120 19.89 -6.82 -12.52
N ALA A 121 19.02 -5.80 -12.49
CA ALA A 121 17.62 -5.96 -12.08
C ALA A 121 16.84 -6.90 -13.02
N SER A 122 17.22 -6.98 -14.30
CA SER A 122 16.58 -7.86 -15.28
C SER A 122 16.71 -9.35 -14.95
N ALA A 123 17.73 -9.75 -14.18
CA ALA A 123 17.87 -11.11 -13.69
C ALA A 123 16.80 -11.49 -12.65
N VAL A 124 16.24 -10.50 -11.95
CA VAL A 124 15.19 -10.70 -10.93
C VAL A 124 13.80 -10.60 -11.55
N GLY A 125 13.60 -9.70 -12.52
CA GLY A 125 12.31 -9.48 -13.13
C GLY A 125 12.36 -8.47 -14.26
N LYS A 126 11.24 -7.78 -14.52
CA LYS A 126 11.22 -6.66 -15.47
C LYS A 126 11.49 -5.38 -14.68
N PRO A 127 12.64 -4.69 -14.88
CA PRO A 127 12.89 -3.38 -14.30
C PRO A 127 11.80 -2.39 -14.73
N LEU A 128 11.50 -1.42 -13.86
CA LEU A 128 10.53 -0.36 -14.13
C LEU A 128 11.18 0.81 -14.87
#